data_AF-A0A9W8EA00-F1
#
_entry.id   AF-A0A9W8EA00-F1
#
_cell.length_a   1.000
_cell.length_b   1.000
_cell.length_c   1.000
_cell.angle_alpha   90.00
_cell.angle_beta   90.00
_cell.angle_gamma   90.00
#
_symmetry.space_group_name_H-M   'P 1'
#
loop_
_entity.id
_entity.type
_entity.pdbx_description
1 polymer ?
#
loop_
_entity_poly.entity_id
_entity_poly.type
_entity_poly.pdbx_seq_one_letter_code
_entity_poly.pdbx_strand_id
1 'polypeptide(L)'
;MTTKKPVVKDTSPVDWKVQAVLTPALAAASLFLIMAVQRIHLLAPAEWFVHQVVLKENADLALLGFTAVWTYYITNWVANLSMGFFASNGKIAMSNMRAQKAFLSGLPARLNAVHFNALETFPLFAAAVVSARIMGVPPHLRAGFAMIYVVARLVHAVSFALDLVLLRTLSYYVSVNTSLILLAFAANPQWYEKYEYYSGYTDAKLSSASKSAAKVASKLKKEL
;
A
#
# COMPACT_ATOMS: atom_id res chain seq x y z
N MET A 1 -1.98 43.74 17.73
CA MET A 1 -2.86 42.55 17.73
C MET A 1 -2.04 41.33 18.08
N THR A 2 -2.10 40.88 19.33
CA THR A 2 -1.46 39.65 19.79
C THR A 2 -2.14 38.45 19.13
N THR A 3 -1.47 37.83 18.16
CA THR A 3 -1.93 36.59 17.54
C THR A 3 -1.88 35.49 18.60
N LYS A 4 -3.03 35.22 19.24
CA LYS A 4 -3.20 34.06 20.11
C LYS A 4 -2.79 32.83 19.28
N LYS A 5 -1.67 32.19 19.63
CA LYS A 5 -1.27 30.92 19.01
C LYS A 5 -2.47 29.97 19.18
N PRO A 6 -3.00 29.38 18.08
CA PRO A 6 -4.12 28.47 18.21
C PRO A 6 -3.67 27.31 19.10
N VAL A 7 -4.40 27.10 20.20
CA VAL A 7 -4.20 25.97 21.09
C VAL A 7 -4.53 24.73 20.26
N VAL A 8 -3.53 23.91 19.98
CA VAL A 8 -3.74 22.56 19.44
C VAL A 8 -4.59 21.85 20.47
N LYS A 9 -5.87 21.61 20.16
CA LYS A 9 -6.72 20.75 20.97
C LYS A 9 -6.11 19.36 20.89
N ASP A 10 -5.40 18.99 21.95
CA ASP A 10 -4.86 17.66 22.15
C ASP A 10 -6.03 16.67 22.06
N THR A 11 -6.07 15.89 20.98
CA THR A 11 -7.03 14.79 20.84
C THR A 11 -6.66 13.77 21.90
N SER A 12 -7.59 13.49 22.83
CA SER A 12 -7.50 12.55 23.96
C SER A 12 -6.16 11.80 24.07
N PRO A 13 -5.28 12.11 25.04
CA PRO A 13 -3.95 11.51 25.13
C PRO A 13 -4.08 9.98 25.16
N VAL A 14 -3.42 9.32 24.21
CA VAL A 14 -3.33 7.85 24.21
C VAL A 14 -2.33 7.48 25.30
N ASP A 15 -2.75 6.63 26.24
CA ASP A 15 -1.84 6.09 27.26
C ASP A 15 -0.66 5.39 26.58
N TRP A 16 0.55 5.84 26.87
CA TRP A 16 1.77 5.30 26.28
C TRP A 16 1.91 3.79 26.51
N LYS A 17 1.35 3.25 27.60
CA LYS A 17 1.33 1.81 27.88
C LYS A 17 0.47 1.07 26.88
N VAL A 18 -0.71 1.61 26.57
CA VAL A 18 -1.60 1.07 25.53
C VAL A 18 -0.89 1.14 24.19
N GLN A 19 -0.23 2.25 23.88
CA GLN A 19 0.54 2.38 22.64
C GLN A 19 1.70 1.38 22.57
N ALA A 20 2.43 1.15 23.66
CA ALA A 20 3.56 0.23 23.72
C ALA A 20 3.17 -1.24 23.45
N VAL A 21 1.93 -1.63 23.77
CA VAL A 21 1.41 -2.98 23.51
C VAL A 21 0.70 -3.05 22.15
N LEU A 22 -0.13 -2.07 21.83
CA LEU A 22 -0.95 -2.06 20.63
C LEU A 22 -0.11 -1.96 19.36
N THR A 23 0.95 -1.16 19.39
CA THR A 23 1.82 -0.92 18.23
C THR A 23 2.51 -2.19 17.73
N PRO A 24 3.26 -2.95 18.56
CA PRO A 24 3.85 -4.22 18.13
C PRO A 24 2.78 -5.27 17.78
N ALA A 25 1.64 -5.28 18.46
CA ALA A 25 0.54 -6.19 18.11
C ALA A 25 -0.02 -5.92 16.71
N LEU A 26 -0.26 -4.65 16.35
CA LEU A 26 -0.71 -4.26 15.00
C LEU A 26 0.37 -4.52 13.94
N ALA A 27 1.64 -4.28 14.27
CA ALA A 27 2.75 -4.63 13.39
C ALA A 27 2.79 -6.14 13.11
N ALA A 28 2.68 -6.99 14.13
CA ALA A 28 2.61 -8.43 13.96
C ALA A 28 1.36 -8.86 13.18
N ALA A 29 0.18 -8.33 13.52
CA ALA A 29 -1.07 -8.61 12.83
C ALA A 29 -1.00 -8.26 11.33
N SER A 30 -0.31 -7.17 10.97
CA SER A 30 -0.11 -6.78 9.59
C SER A 30 0.66 -7.83 8.77
N LEU A 31 1.62 -8.54 9.39
CA LEU A 31 2.39 -9.59 8.70
C LEU A 31 1.48 -10.76 8.33
N PHE A 32 0.64 -11.21 9.28
CA PHE A 32 -0.36 -12.24 9.02
C PHE A 32 -1.35 -11.82 7.94
N LEU A 33 -1.81 -10.57 7.98
CA LEU A 33 -2.72 -10.02 6.99
C LEU A 33 -2.09 -9.99 5.59
N ILE A 34 -0.84 -9.55 5.45
CA ILE A 34 -0.11 -9.55 4.17
C ILE A 34 -0.03 -10.97 3.62
N MET A 35 0.33 -11.96 4.45
CA MET A 35 0.42 -13.36 4.03
C MET A 35 -0.93 -13.93 3.62
N ALA A 36 -1.99 -13.63 4.38
CA ALA A 36 -3.34 -14.08 4.07
C ALA A 36 -3.84 -13.47 2.74
N VAL A 37 -3.62 -12.17 2.55
CA VAL A 37 -4.04 -11.44 1.36
C VAL A 37 -3.27 -11.90 0.12
N GLN A 38 -1.97 -12.21 0.25
CA GLN A 38 -1.20 -12.75 -0.87
C GLN A 38 -1.74 -14.09 -1.39
N ARG A 39 -2.26 -14.95 -0.50
CA ARG A 39 -2.84 -16.23 -0.91
C ARG A 39 -4.10 -16.10 -1.78
N ILE A 40 -4.81 -14.97 -1.65
CA ILE A 40 -6.08 -14.73 -2.37
C ILE A 40 -5.80 -14.21 -3.79
N HIS A 41 -4.55 -13.88 -4.13
CA HIS A 41 -4.17 -13.24 -5.40
C HIS A 41 -5.08 -12.02 -5.67
N LEU A 42 -4.96 -10.96 -4.87
CA LEU A 42 -5.75 -9.73 -4.97
C LEU A 42 -5.93 -9.19 -6.40
N LEU A 43 -4.95 -9.43 -7.27
CA LEU A 43 -5.00 -9.01 -8.66
C LEU A 43 -5.87 -9.90 -9.54
N ALA A 44 -6.10 -11.18 -9.21
CA ALA A 44 -6.80 -12.13 -10.05
C ALA A 44 -8.18 -11.64 -10.56
N PRO A 45 -9.02 -10.96 -9.75
CA PRO A 45 -10.28 -10.38 -10.25
C PRO A 45 -10.08 -9.18 -11.18
N ALA A 46 -9.00 -8.43 -11.00
CA ALA A 46 -8.69 -7.22 -11.76
C ALA A 46 -7.71 -7.45 -12.92
N GLU A 47 -7.14 -8.66 -13.05
CA GLU A 47 -6.17 -9.04 -14.08
C GLU A 47 -6.72 -8.71 -15.47
N TRP A 48 -7.97 -9.09 -15.75
CA TRP A 48 -8.60 -8.81 -17.04
C TRP A 48 -8.55 -7.32 -17.43
N PHE A 49 -8.78 -6.40 -16.47
CA PHE A 49 -8.76 -4.97 -16.71
C PHE A 49 -7.34 -4.41 -16.80
N VAL A 50 -6.46 -4.83 -15.88
CA VAL A 50 -5.07 -4.40 -15.86
C VAL A 50 -4.37 -4.79 -17.16
N HIS A 51 -4.69 -5.93 -17.76
CA HIS A 51 -4.10 -6.39 -19.03
C HIS A 51 -4.59 -5.68 -20.28
N GLN A 52 -5.68 -4.91 -20.20
CA GLN A 52 -6.06 -4.02 -21.29
C GLN A 52 -5.08 -2.84 -21.42
N VAL A 53 -4.37 -2.50 -20.33
CA VAL A 53 -3.59 -1.26 -20.22
C VAL A 53 -2.11 -1.51 -19.92
N VAL A 54 -1.77 -2.61 -19.24
CA VAL A 54 -0.42 -2.91 -18.74
C VAL A 54 -0.10 -4.40 -18.93
N LEU A 55 1.06 -4.68 -19.54
CA LEU A 55 1.59 -6.04 -19.65
C LEU A 55 1.75 -6.68 -18.25
N LYS A 56 1.42 -7.97 -18.12
CA LYS A 56 1.50 -8.74 -16.85
C LYS A 56 2.84 -8.53 -16.11
N GLU A 57 3.93 -8.48 -16.86
CA GLU A 57 5.29 -8.32 -16.37
C GLU A 57 5.62 -6.92 -15.82
N ASN A 58 4.80 -5.91 -16.14
CA ASN A 58 5.00 -4.49 -15.80
C ASN A 58 3.97 -3.95 -14.80
N ALA A 59 3.09 -4.80 -14.28
CA ALA A 59 2.03 -4.40 -13.34
C ALA A 59 2.59 -3.71 -12.08
N ASP A 60 3.74 -4.16 -11.59
CA ASP A 60 4.42 -3.55 -10.45
C ASP A 60 4.88 -2.11 -10.73
N LEU A 61 5.41 -1.84 -11.93
CA LEU A 61 5.84 -0.50 -12.33
C LEU A 61 4.64 0.43 -12.57
N ALA A 62 3.54 -0.09 -13.10
CA ALA A 62 2.31 0.69 -13.23
C ALA A 62 1.74 1.08 -11.86
N LEU A 63 1.74 0.16 -10.90
CA LEU A 63 1.33 0.44 -9.51
C LEU A 63 2.29 1.42 -8.82
N LEU A 64 3.59 1.34 -9.11
CA LEU A 64 4.57 2.34 -8.67
C LEU A 64 4.27 3.73 -9.24
N GLY A 65 4.02 3.82 -10.55
CA GLY A 65 3.66 5.07 -11.22
C GLY A 65 2.35 5.67 -10.68
N PHE A 66 1.31 4.83 -10.50
CA PHE A 66 0.06 5.23 -9.86
C PHE A 66 0.32 5.79 -8.45
N THR A 67 1.13 5.11 -7.66
CA THR A 67 1.45 5.53 -6.28
C THR A 67 2.22 6.87 -6.27
N ALA A 68 3.11 7.09 -7.24
CA ALA A 68 3.81 8.36 -7.39
C ALA A 68 2.81 9.49 -7.68
N VAL A 69 1.89 9.30 -8.64
CA VAL A 69 0.83 10.29 -8.94
C VAL A 69 -0.05 10.53 -7.72
N TRP A 70 -0.47 9.46 -7.02
CA TRP A 70 -1.24 9.55 -5.80
C TRP A 70 -0.54 10.39 -4.73
N THR A 71 0.75 10.13 -4.51
CA THR A 71 1.54 10.75 -3.45
C THR A 71 1.87 12.22 -3.76
N TYR A 72 2.39 12.52 -4.95
CA TYR A 72 2.87 13.86 -5.26
C TYR A 72 1.76 14.82 -5.72
N TYR A 73 0.75 14.30 -6.42
CA TYR A 73 -0.34 15.14 -6.94
C TYR A 73 -1.62 14.96 -6.13
N ILE A 74 -2.21 13.77 -6.09
CA ILE A 74 -3.58 13.61 -5.58
C ILE A 74 -3.68 14.01 -4.10
N THR A 75 -2.84 13.47 -3.22
CA THR A 75 -2.90 13.81 -1.79
C THR A 75 -2.56 15.27 -1.52
N ASN A 76 -1.62 15.86 -2.28
CA ASN A 76 -1.29 17.28 -2.17
C ASN A 76 -2.47 18.16 -2.60
N TRP A 77 -3.13 17.83 -3.71
CA TRP A 77 -4.30 18.54 -4.21
C TRP A 77 -5.47 18.44 -3.23
N VAL A 78 -5.79 17.24 -2.74
CA VAL A 78 -6.84 17.03 -1.74
C VAL A 78 -6.55 17.84 -0.47
N ALA A 79 -5.31 17.84 0.02
CA ALA A 79 -4.91 18.66 1.17
C ALA A 79 -5.10 20.15 0.89
N ASN A 80 -4.63 20.66 -0.26
CA ASN A 80 -4.73 22.08 -0.59
C ASN A 80 -6.16 22.55 -0.85
N LEU A 81 -6.99 21.73 -1.51
CA LEU A 81 -8.42 21.99 -1.70
C LEU A 81 -9.13 22.04 -0.35
N SER A 82 -8.85 21.10 0.56
CA SER A 82 -9.48 21.10 1.89
C SER A 82 -9.17 22.37 2.69
N MET A 83 -7.97 22.93 2.55
CA MET A 83 -7.65 24.23 3.14
C MET A 83 -8.49 25.35 2.54
N GLY A 84 -8.74 25.33 1.22
CA GLY A 84 -9.54 26.36 0.56
C GLY A 84 -11.00 26.37 1.02
N PHE A 85 -11.59 25.20 1.23
CA PHE A 85 -12.98 25.07 1.65
C PHE A 85 -13.21 25.18 3.16
N PHE A 86 -12.24 24.73 3.98
CA PHE A 86 -12.47 24.52 5.42
C PHE A 86 -11.49 25.28 6.34
N ALA A 87 -10.49 26.00 5.83
CA ALA A 87 -9.66 26.83 6.69
C ALA A 87 -10.46 28.04 7.20
N SER A 88 -10.39 28.30 8.50
CA SER A 88 -11.18 29.32 9.22
C SER A 88 -11.03 30.75 8.70
N ASN A 89 -10.04 31.03 7.85
CA ASN A 89 -9.76 32.36 7.33
C ASN A 89 -9.97 32.51 5.81
N GLY A 90 -10.30 31.45 5.07
CA GLY A 90 -10.58 31.46 3.62
C GLY A 90 -9.46 31.98 2.70
N LYS A 91 -8.34 32.43 3.26
CA LYS A 91 -7.19 33.01 2.56
C LYS A 91 -5.96 32.16 2.83
N ILE A 92 -5.45 31.53 1.77
CA ILE A 92 -4.20 30.76 1.80
C ILE A 92 -3.12 31.66 1.24
N ALA A 93 -2.15 32.08 2.05
CA ALA A 93 -1.00 32.81 1.55
C ALA A 93 -0.01 31.83 0.91
N MET A 94 0.26 31.95 -0.38
CA MET A 94 1.23 31.07 -1.05
C MET A 94 2.65 31.23 -0.48
N SER A 95 2.97 32.41 0.05
CA SER A 95 4.32 32.78 0.51
C SER A 95 4.79 32.06 1.77
N ASN A 96 3.97 31.24 2.46
CA ASN A 96 4.39 30.45 3.62
C ASN A 96 3.47 29.24 3.87
N MET A 97 3.17 28.45 2.83
CA MET A 97 2.21 27.33 2.94
C MET A 97 2.59 26.30 4.00
N ARG A 98 3.89 25.96 4.15
CA ARG A 98 4.34 24.98 5.17
C ARG A 98 4.06 25.45 6.59
N ALA A 99 4.33 26.72 6.88
CA ALA A 99 4.06 27.30 8.19
C ALA A 99 2.55 27.38 8.46
N GLN A 100 1.74 27.74 7.47
CA GLN A 100 0.27 27.76 7.60
C GLN A 100 -0.31 26.36 7.86
N LYS A 101 0.22 25.35 7.16
CA LYS A 101 -0.18 23.95 7.31
C LYS A 101 0.03 23.41 8.74
N ALA A 102 1.01 23.95 9.48
CA ALA A 102 1.26 23.57 10.87
C ALA A 102 0.18 24.03 11.86
N PHE A 103 -0.60 25.05 11.49
CA PHE A 103 -1.67 25.60 12.34
C PHE A 103 -3.07 25.13 11.92
N LEU A 104 -3.17 24.20 10.97
CA LEU A 104 -4.44 23.62 10.58
C LEU A 104 -5.02 22.81 11.74
N SER A 105 -6.35 22.76 11.81
CA SER A 105 -7.09 21.88 12.70
C SER A 105 -8.19 21.15 11.94
N GLY A 106 -8.76 20.10 12.54
CA GLY A 106 -9.87 19.35 11.94
C GLY A 106 -9.48 18.61 10.66
N LEU A 107 -10.41 18.55 9.70
CA LEU A 107 -10.24 17.79 8.45
C LEU A 107 -9.03 18.26 7.60
N PRO A 108 -8.78 19.56 7.38
CA PRO A 108 -7.59 20.00 6.65
C PRO A 108 -6.26 19.57 7.28
N ALA A 109 -6.18 19.56 8.61
CA ALA A 109 -4.98 19.06 9.31
C ALA A 109 -4.77 17.58 9.04
N ARG A 110 -5.84 16.78 9.11
CA ARG A 110 -5.81 15.33 8.85
C ARG A 110 -5.40 15.03 7.41
N LEU A 111 -5.97 15.71 6.42
CA LEU A 111 -5.62 15.51 5.00
C LEU A 111 -4.19 15.97 4.68
N ASN A 112 -3.72 17.03 5.33
CA ASN A 112 -2.32 17.44 5.20
C ASN A 112 -1.35 16.43 5.82
N ALA A 113 -1.72 15.80 6.95
CA ALA A 113 -0.96 14.71 7.54
C ALA A 113 -0.96 13.44 6.64
N VAL A 114 -2.06 13.13 5.95
CA VAL A 114 -2.10 12.06 4.93
C VAL A 114 -1.06 12.30 3.83
N HIS A 115 -0.96 13.53 3.33
CA HIS A 115 0.00 13.87 2.28
C HIS A 115 1.46 13.68 2.77
N PHE A 116 1.80 14.21 3.95
CA PHE A 116 3.14 14.03 4.50
C PHE A 116 3.49 12.56 4.75
N ASN A 117 2.56 11.79 5.33
CA ASN A 117 2.79 10.38 5.54
C ASN A 117 2.96 9.60 4.22
N ALA A 118 2.26 10.00 3.15
CA ALA A 118 2.47 9.40 1.83
C ALA A 118 3.87 9.70 1.27
N LEU A 119 4.38 10.92 1.46
CA LEU A 119 5.74 11.31 1.06
C LEU A 119 6.82 10.53 1.82
N GLU A 120 6.59 10.21 3.09
CA GLU A 120 7.55 9.47 3.93
C GLU A 120 7.64 7.99 3.55
N THR A 121 6.51 7.34 3.23
CA THR A 121 6.50 5.90 2.92
C THR A 121 6.81 5.58 1.46
N PHE A 122 6.57 6.53 0.55
CA PHE A 122 6.77 6.32 -0.89
C PHE A 122 8.22 5.93 -1.27
N PRO A 123 9.29 6.56 -0.77
CA PRO A 123 10.67 6.20 -1.13
C PRO A 123 11.00 4.74 -0.81
N LEU A 124 10.55 4.25 0.35
CA LEU A 124 10.75 2.84 0.74
C LEU A 124 10.04 1.89 -0.23
N PHE A 125 8.79 2.21 -0.60
CA PHE A 125 8.04 1.41 -1.56
C PHE A 125 8.68 1.42 -2.96
N ALA A 126 9.09 2.59 -3.44
CA ALA A 126 9.74 2.74 -4.73
C ALA A 126 11.05 1.94 -4.79
N ALA A 127 11.88 2.04 -3.75
CA ALA A 127 13.11 1.26 -3.62
C ALA A 127 12.81 -0.24 -3.64
N ALA A 128 11.82 -0.72 -2.87
CA ALA A 128 11.46 -2.12 -2.82
C ALA A 128 11.02 -2.69 -4.18
N VAL A 129 10.14 -1.98 -4.91
CA VAL A 129 9.66 -2.42 -6.23
C VAL A 129 10.80 -2.47 -7.24
N VAL A 130 11.61 -1.40 -7.32
CA VAL A 130 12.73 -1.32 -8.26
C VAL A 130 13.78 -2.38 -7.96
N SER A 131 14.18 -2.53 -6.69
CA SER A 131 15.13 -3.57 -6.27
C SER A 131 14.63 -4.97 -6.58
N ALA A 132 13.38 -5.29 -6.24
CA ALA A 132 12.82 -6.61 -6.52
C ALA A 132 12.77 -6.90 -8.03
N ARG A 133 12.51 -5.89 -8.86
CA ARG A 133 12.50 -6.04 -10.31
C ARG A 133 13.90 -6.28 -10.87
N ILE A 134 14.90 -5.52 -10.43
CA ILE A 134 16.30 -5.68 -10.86
C ILE A 134 16.83 -7.07 -10.45
N MET A 135 16.48 -7.53 -9.25
CA MET A 135 16.90 -8.82 -8.71
C MET A 135 16.09 -10.01 -9.26
N GLY A 136 15.17 -9.78 -10.19
CA GLY A 136 14.45 -10.86 -10.88
C GLY A 136 13.37 -11.56 -10.04
N VAL A 137 12.85 -10.93 -8.97
CA VAL A 137 11.74 -11.48 -8.19
C VAL A 137 10.54 -11.76 -9.13
N PRO A 138 9.85 -12.91 -9.00
CA PRO A 138 8.77 -13.28 -9.90
C PRO A 138 7.71 -12.17 -10.11
N PRO A 139 7.26 -11.89 -11.35
CA PRO A 139 6.36 -10.77 -11.63
C PRO A 139 5.07 -10.77 -10.82
N HIS A 140 4.48 -11.95 -10.60
CA HIS A 140 3.23 -12.07 -9.85
C HIS A 140 3.41 -11.72 -8.36
N LEU A 141 4.55 -12.05 -7.75
CA LEU A 141 4.87 -11.64 -6.38
C LEU A 141 5.08 -10.13 -6.28
N ARG A 142 5.89 -9.56 -7.17
CA ARG A 142 6.12 -8.11 -7.22
C ARG A 142 4.80 -7.34 -7.39
N ALA A 143 3.97 -7.76 -8.34
CA ALA A 143 2.67 -7.15 -8.59
C ALA A 143 1.71 -7.33 -7.40
N GLY A 144 1.66 -8.52 -6.80
CA GLY A 144 0.83 -8.78 -5.63
C GLY A 144 1.19 -7.89 -4.43
N PHE A 145 2.49 -7.80 -4.10
CA PHE A 145 2.94 -6.93 -3.00
C PHE A 145 2.72 -5.45 -3.32
N ALA A 146 2.98 -5.03 -4.56
CA ALA A 146 2.68 -3.66 -4.99
C ALA A 146 1.19 -3.32 -4.85
N MET A 147 0.31 -4.27 -5.17
CA MET A 147 -1.14 -4.08 -5.03
C MET A 147 -1.57 -3.97 -3.56
N ILE A 148 -1.03 -4.84 -2.68
CA ILE A 148 -1.29 -4.76 -1.24
C ILE A 148 -0.89 -3.40 -0.70
N TYR A 149 0.29 -2.90 -1.09
CA TYR A 149 0.74 -1.57 -0.70
C TYR A 149 -0.26 -0.50 -1.13
N VAL A 150 -0.64 -0.48 -2.42
CA VAL A 150 -1.56 0.52 -2.97
C VAL A 150 -2.89 0.51 -2.22
N VAL A 151 -3.52 -0.65 -2.06
CA VAL A 151 -4.79 -0.79 -1.35
C VAL A 151 -4.66 -0.32 0.11
N ALA A 152 -3.59 -0.72 0.80
CA ALA A 152 -3.33 -0.28 2.16
C ALA A 152 -3.19 1.25 2.27
N ARG A 153 -2.57 1.91 1.29
CA ARG A 153 -2.46 3.38 1.27
C ARG A 153 -3.79 4.08 1.01
N LEU A 154 -4.65 3.51 0.17
CA LEU A 154 -6.01 4.03 -0.05
C LEU A 154 -6.84 3.92 1.25
N VAL A 155 -6.81 2.74 1.89
CA VAL A 155 -7.48 2.51 3.19
C VAL A 155 -6.93 3.45 4.26
N HIS A 156 -5.61 3.63 4.32
CA HIS A 156 -4.96 4.54 5.24
C HIS A 156 -5.47 5.98 5.04
N ALA A 157 -5.49 6.48 3.81
CA ALA A 157 -5.95 7.84 3.50
C ALA A 157 -7.40 8.08 3.92
N VAL A 158 -8.31 7.15 3.61
CA VAL A 158 -9.73 7.23 3.99
C VAL A 158 -9.88 7.15 5.51
N SER A 159 -9.21 6.21 6.17
CA SER A 159 -9.26 6.04 7.63
C SER A 159 -8.76 7.28 8.36
N PHE A 160 -7.71 7.92 7.83
CA PHE A 160 -7.17 9.15 8.39
C PHE A 160 -8.16 10.32 8.24
N ALA A 161 -8.83 10.44 7.09
CA ALA A 161 -9.84 11.48 6.88
C ALA A 161 -11.01 11.34 7.87
N LEU A 162 -11.44 10.10 8.11
CA LEU A 162 -12.54 9.70 9.02
C LEU A 162 -12.13 9.55 10.50
N ASP A 163 -10.86 9.77 10.84
CA ASP A 163 -10.33 9.64 12.21
C ASP A 163 -10.42 8.23 12.83
N LEU A 164 -10.34 7.20 12.00
CA LEU A 164 -10.34 5.78 12.40
C LEU A 164 -8.92 5.32 12.79
N VAL A 165 -8.52 5.61 14.03
CA VAL A 165 -7.14 5.42 14.53
C VAL A 165 -6.60 4.00 14.33
N LEU A 166 -7.35 2.96 14.70
CA LEU A 166 -6.88 1.57 14.61
C LEU A 166 -6.67 1.11 13.17
N LEU A 167 -7.65 1.39 12.29
CA LEU A 167 -7.57 1.03 10.89
C LEU A 167 -6.46 1.79 10.16
N ARG A 168 -6.27 3.07 10.50
CA ARG A 168 -5.13 3.88 10.05
C ARG A 168 -3.81 3.23 10.42
N THR A 169 -3.59 2.89 11.70
CA THR A 169 -2.32 2.32 12.14
C THR A 169 -2.06 0.95 11.54
N LEU A 170 -3.08 0.09 11.45
CA LEU A 170 -2.95 -1.22 10.82
C LEU A 170 -2.58 -1.10 9.34
N SER A 171 -3.31 -0.27 8.58
CA SER A 171 -3.04 -0.07 7.14
C SER A 171 -1.68 0.57 6.88
N TYR A 172 -1.19 1.44 7.77
CA TYR A 172 0.18 1.93 7.75
C TYR A 172 1.19 0.78 7.83
N TYR A 173 1.07 -0.07 8.86
CA TYR A 173 1.97 -1.21 9.03
C TYR A 173 1.90 -2.20 7.86
N VAL A 174 0.71 -2.48 7.34
CA VAL A 174 0.56 -3.31 6.14
C VAL A 174 1.37 -2.73 4.98
N SER A 175 1.26 -1.42 4.72
CA SER A 175 2.00 -0.78 3.63
C SER A 175 3.52 -0.84 3.84
N VAL A 176 4.02 -0.48 5.03
CA VAL A 176 5.47 -0.46 5.31
C VAL A 176 6.05 -1.87 5.30
N ASN A 177 5.42 -2.82 5.99
CA ASN A 177 5.90 -4.19 6.05
C ASN A 177 5.85 -4.89 4.68
N THR A 178 4.87 -4.56 3.84
CA THR A 178 4.82 -5.05 2.46
C THR A 178 6.07 -4.63 1.68
N SER A 179 6.48 -3.37 1.78
CA SER A 179 7.70 -2.87 1.14
C SER A 179 8.95 -3.55 1.70
N LEU A 180 9.02 -3.75 3.02
CA LEU A 180 10.14 -4.43 3.66
C LEU A 180 10.26 -5.90 3.25
N ILE A 181 9.13 -6.63 3.16
CA ILE A 181 9.09 -8.02 2.69
C ILE A 181 9.57 -8.10 1.24
N LEU A 182 9.07 -7.20 0.37
CA LEU A 182 9.47 -7.19 -1.02
C LEU A 182 10.97 -6.88 -1.19
N LEU A 183 11.51 -5.97 -0.38
CA LEU A 183 12.94 -5.69 -0.34
C LEU A 183 13.75 -6.89 0.15
N ALA A 184 13.23 -7.64 1.14
CA ALA A 184 13.87 -8.84 1.64
C ALA A 184 13.87 -9.98 0.60
N PHE A 185 12.82 -10.09 -0.22
CA PHE A 185 12.78 -11.00 -1.37
C PHE A 185 13.80 -10.60 -2.45
N ALA A 186 14.00 -9.30 -2.67
CA ALA A 186 15.04 -8.80 -3.56
C ALA A 186 16.45 -9.17 -3.03
N ALA A 187 16.66 -9.05 -1.72
CA ALA A 187 17.95 -9.37 -1.09
C ALA A 187 18.25 -10.88 -1.04
N ASN A 188 17.22 -11.73 -0.97
CA ASN A 188 17.38 -13.17 -0.81
C ASN A 188 16.50 -13.93 -1.82
N PRO A 189 16.98 -14.16 -3.05
CA PRO A 189 16.19 -14.83 -4.09
C PRO A 189 15.66 -16.22 -3.69
N GLN A 190 16.42 -16.97 -2.90
CA GLN A 190 16.03 -18.28 -2.37
C GLN A 190 14.72 -18.24 -1.54
N TRP A 191 14.35 -17.08 -1.00
CA TRP A 191 13.17 -16.94 -0.15
C TRP A 191 11.88 -17.02 -0.94
N TYR A 192 11.83 -16.45 -2.15
CA TYR A 192 10.62 -16.52 -2.95
C TYR A 192 10.39 -17.94 -3.51
N GLU A 193 11.46 -18.70 -3.78
CA GLU A 193 11.35 -20.10 -4.19
C GLU A 193 10.73 -20.96 -3.07
N LYS A 194 11.21 -20.77 -1.84
CA LYS A 194 10.67 -21.42 -0.64
C LYS A 194 9.24 -20.96 -0.33
N TYR A 195 8.95 -19.69 -0.55
CA TYR A 195 7.61 -19.12 -0.38
C TYR A 195 6.61 -19.71 -1.37
N GLU A 196 6.97 -19.85 -2.65
CA GLU A 196 6.14 -20.49 -3.67
C GLU A 196 5.86 -21.96 -3.31
N TYR A 197 6.88 -22.67 -2.83
CA TYR A 197 6.73 -24.04 -2.33
C TYR A 197 5.72 -24.15 -1.18
N TYR A 198 5.84 -23.34 -0.13
CA TYR A 198 4.92 -23.42 1.02
C TYR A 198 3.54 -22.78 0.79
N SER A 199 3.41 -21.89 -0.19
CA SER A 199 2.12 -21.29 -0.53
C SER A 199 1.28 -22.18 -1.45
N GLY A 200 1.84 -23.27 -1.98
CA GLY A 200 1.16 -24.18 -2.90
C GLY A 200 1.00 -23.63 -4.32
N TYR A 201 1.70 -22.54 -4.65
CA TYR A 201 1.63 -21.89 -5.97
C TYR A 201 2.15 -22.82 -7.08
N THR A 202 3.21 -23.57 -6.79
CA THR A 202 3.78 -24.60 -7.67
C THR A 202 2.82 -25.77 -7.89
N ASP A 203 2.14 -26.24 -6.84
CA ASP A 203 1.20 -27.37 -6.92
C ASP A 203 -0.04 -27.05 -7.76
N ALA A 204 -0.56 -25.82 -7.72
CA ALA A 204 -1.70 -25.41 -8.55
C ALA A 204 -1.36 -25.40 -10.05
N LYS A 205 -0.14 -25.00 -10.42
CA LYS A 205 0.35 -25.02 -11.81
C LYS A 205 0.72 -26.43 -12.29
N LEU A 206 1.39 -27.22 -11.46
CA LEU A 206 1.69 -28.64 -11.75
C LEU A 206 0.41 -29.48 -11.86
N SER A 207 -0.58 -29.23 -11.01
CA SER A 207 -1.90 -29.87 -11.04
C SER A 207 -2.72 -29.50 -12.28
N SER A 208 -2.73 -28.22 -12.68
CA SER A 208 -3.45 -27.79 -13.88
C SER A 208 -2.77 -28.24 -15.18
N ALA A 209 -1.43 -28.23 -15.24
CA ALA A 209 -0.66 -28.77 -16.36
C ALA A 209 -0.83 -30.30 -16.50
N SER A 210 -0.78 -31.03 -15.38
CA SER A 210 -1.08 -32.47 -15.32
C SER A 210 -2.50 -32.79 -15.82
N LYS A 211 -3.51 -32.03 -15.37
CA LYS A 211 -4.90 -32.21 -15.80
C LYS A 211 -5.10 -31.91 -17.28
N SER A 212 -4.45 -30.87 -17.82
CA SER A 212 -4.48 -30.57 -19.25
C SER A 212 -3.80 -31.66 -20.09
N ALA A 213 -2.65 -32.18 -19.65
CA ALA A 213 -1.96 -33.28 -20.32
C ALA A 213 -2.80 -34.57 -20.31
N ALA A 214 -3.43 -34.90 -19.18
CA ALA A 214 -4.34 -36.04 -19.05
C ALA A 214 -5.57 -35.89 -19.96
N LYS A 215 -6.13 -34.67 -20.06
CA LYS A 215 -7.26 -34.38 -20.94
C LYS A 215 -6.90 -34.56 -22.42
N VAL A 216 -5.73 -34.08 -22.84
CA VAL A 216 -5.21 -34.24 -24.21
C VAL A 216 -4.96 -35.72 -24.53
N ALA A 217 -4.31 -36.47 -23.63
CA ALA A 217 -4.08 -37.90 -23.80
C ALA A 217 -5.40 -38.70 -23.89
N SER A 218 -6.42 -38.32 -23.11
CA SER A 218 -7.74 -38.95 -23.17
C SER A 218 -8.48 -38.68 -24.48
N LYS A 219 -8.24 -37.52 -25.10
CA LYS A 219 -8.84 -37.14 -26.38
C LYS A 219 -8.20 -37.90 -27.54
N LEU A 220 -6.87 -38.01 -27.54
CA LEU A 220 -6.11 -38.80 -28.50
C LEU A 220 -6.48 -40.29 -28.47
N LYS A 221 -6.73 -40.86 -27.28
CA LYS A 221 -7.20 -42.24 -27.13
C LYS A 221 -8.63 -42.50 -27.64
N LYS A 222 -9.43 -41.46 -27.87
CA LYS A 222 -10.79 -41.60 -28.41
C LYS A 222 -10.85 -41.42 -29.94
N GLU A 223 -9.79 -40.88 -30.54
CA GLU A 223 -9.68 -40.66 -31.99
C GLU A 223 -8.83 -41.74 -32.69
N LEU A 224 -8.27 -42.68 -31.93
CA LEU A 224 -7.65 -43.93 -32.39
C LEU A 224 -8.59 -45.10 -32.11
#